data_AF-A0A5Q4ZJN1-F1
#
_entry.id   AF-A0A5Q4ZJN1-F1
#
_cell.length_a   1.000
_cell.length_b   1.000
_cell.length_c   1.000
_cell.angle_alpha   90.00
_cell.angle_beta   90.00
_cell.angle_gamma   90.00
#
_symmetry.space_group_name_H-M   'P 1'
#
loop_
_entity.id
_entity.type
_entity.pdbx_description
1 polymer ?
#
loop_
_entity_poly.entity_id
_entity_poly.type
_entity_poly.pdbx_seq_one_letter_code
_entity_poly.pdbx_strand_id
1 'polypeptide(L)'
;MSIRFVAADAHWRVAPLPGLSAAQKDWLTRGGSLTAHLRALGAVAVRVTREGVALPWADEHAALGLAPRVPVWVREVVLAVDGVPFVAAHSVAPLAASAGVWQAMRRLRTRPLAELLYSDSSVARSSLVSRRLTARHPLYRLAACAIESLPPHALVARRSVFERHGAPLMVTECMLPALWAHLATVSGAGISGDWSAHPRVREHGRPLEHTASRAHPATRASDEQRR
;
A
#
# COMPACT_ATOMS: atom_id res chain seq x y z
N MET A 1 11.84 -4.72 -15.45
CA MET A 1 11.38 -3.43 -15.99
C MET A 1 11.57 -2.36 -14.93
N SER A 2 12.19 -1.22 -15.27
CA SER A 2 12.29 -0.09 -14.32
C SER A 2 10.97 0.66 -14.34
N ILE A 3 10.38 0.91 -13.17
CA ILE A 3 9.14 1.69 -13.06
C ILE A 3 9.43 3.18 -13.23
N ARG A 4 8.59 3.89 -14.00
CA ARG A 4 8.77 5.32 -14.29
C ARG A 4 8.20 6.24 -13.21
N PHE A 5 7.27 5.73 -12.41
CA PHE A 5 6.53 6.50 -11.42
C PHE A 5 7.16 6.40 -10.03
N VAL A 6 7.25 7.53 -9.35
CA VAL A 6 7.85 7.65 -8.02
C VAL A 6 6.75 8.00 -7.02
N ALA A 7 6.50 7.10 -6.07
CA ALA A 7 5.52 7.34 -5.00
C ALA A 7 6.04 8.29 -3.91
N ALA A 8 7.36 8.47 -3.83
CA ALA A 8 8.03 9.26 -2.80
C ALA A 8 7.93 10.76 -3.08
N ASP A 9 7.81 11.55 -2.01
CA ASP A 9 7.96 13.00 -2.02
C ASP A 9 8.46 13.49 -0.64
N ALA A 10 8.35 14.79 -0.36
CA ALA A 10 8.75 15.37 0.93
C ALA A 10 8.00 14.78 2.15
N HIS A 11 6.80 14.24 1.96
CA HIS A 11 5.93 13.70 3.00
C HIS A 11 5.82 12.17 2.96
N TRP A 12 5.90 11.57 1.77
CA TRP A 12 5.88 10.14 1.53
C TRP A 12 7.30 9.60 1.41
N ARG A 13 7.77 8.94 2.48
CA ARG A 13 9.18 8.59 2.65
C ARG A 13 9.42 7.10 2.46
N VAL A 14 10.50 6.73 1.77
CA VAL A 14 10.95 5.33 1.63
C VAL A 14 11.32 4.76 3.00
N ALA A 15 12.13 5.47 3.78
CA ALA A 15 12.43 5.10 5.16
C ALA A 15 11.28 5.56 6.09
N PRO A 16 10.64 4.64 6.84
CA PRO A 16 9.62 5.01 7.81
C PRO A 16 10.16 5.94 8.90
N LEU A 17 9.27 6.69 9.55
CA LEU A 17 9.66 7.62 10.61
C LEU A 17 10.34 6.87 11.78
N PRO A 18 11.42 7.42 12.38
CA PRO A 18 12.15 6.74 13.45
C PRO A 18 11.30 6.36 14.65
N GLY A 19 10.32 7.21 15.01
CA GLY A 19 9.42 7.01 16.16
C GLY A 19 8.33 5.95 15.97
N LEU A 20 8.29 5.25 14.84
CA LEU A 20 7.34 4.14 14.64
C LEU A 20 7.85 2.85 15.32
N SER A 21 6.91 2.05 15.83
CA SER A 21 7.24 0.75 16.43
C SER A 21 7.78 -0.24 15.39
N ALA A 22 8.40 -1.34 15.84
CA ALA A 22 8.90 -2.38 14.95
C ALA A 22 7.78 -2.98 14.08
N ALA A 23 6.62 -3.28 14.67
CA ALA A 23 5.45 -3.79 13.95
C ALA A 23 4.93 -2.79 12.91
N GLN A 24 4.90 -1.48 13.24
CA GLN A 24 4.50 -0.45 12.29
C GLN A 24 5.49 -0.35 11.13
N LYS A 25 6.79 -0.33 11.41
CA LYS A 25 7.84 -0.28 10.38
C LYS A 25 7.73 -1.47 9.45
N ASP A 26 7.61 -2.67 10.00
CA ASP A 26 7.41 -3.90 9.24
C ASP A 26 6.18 -3.81 8.32
N TRP A 27 4.98 -3.56 8.86
CA TRP A 27 3.76 -3.50 8.03
C TRP A 27 3.78 -2.39 6.97
N LEU A 28 4.46 -1.28 7.22
CA LEU A 28 4.61 -0.19 6.27
C LEU A 28 5.57 -0.53 5.11
N THR A 29 6.57 -1.38 5.34
CA THR A 29 7.59 -1.74 4.33
C THR A 29 7.42 -3.15 3.76
N ARG A 30 6.56 -3.98 4.36
CA ARG A 30 6.31 -5.36 3.96
C ARG A 30 5.82 -5.43 2.51
N GLY A 31 6.69 -5.97 1.65
CA GLY A 31 6.41 -6.22 0.23
C GLY A 31 5.33 -7.28 0.02
N GLY A 32 4.86 -7.45 -1.21
CA GLY A 32 3.75 -8.37 -1.51
C GLY A 32 2.36 -7.80 -1.17
N SER A 33 1.36 -8.67 -1.26
CA SER A 33 -0.07 -8.31 -1.11
C SER A 33 -0.45 -8.06 0.35
N LEU A 34 -0.98 -6.87 0.66
CA LEU A 34 -1.51 -6.58 2.00
C LEU A 34 -2.64 -7.53 2.38
N THR A 35 -3.52 -7.83 1.43
CA THR A 35 -4.63 -8.77 1.62
C THR A 35 -4.12 -10.17 1.94
N ALA A 36 -3.00 -10.62 1.36
CA ALA A 36 -2.41 -11.91 1.70
C ALA A 36 -1.90 -11.94 3.14
N HIS A 37 -1.23 -10.88 3.62
CA HIS A 37 -0.81 -10.79 5.02
C HIS A 37 -2.00 -10.72 5.98
N LEU A 38 -3.06 -9.98 5.62
CA LEU A 38 -4.27 -9.91 6.44
C LEU A 38 -4.99 -11.26 6.52
N ARG A 39 -4.98 -12.07 5.44
CA ARG A 39 -5.54 -13.42 5.44
C ARG A 39 -4.82 -14.37 6.40
N ALA A 40 -3.54 -14.10 6.71
CA ALA A 40 -2.81 -14.86 7.73
C ALA A 40 -3.25 -14.51 9.17
N LEU A 41 -4.01 -13.42 9.36
CA LEU A 41 -4.55 -13.00 10.65
C LEU A 41 -6.01 -13.44 10.88
N GLY A 42 -6.73 -13.84 9.83
CA GLY A 42 -8.14 -14.22 9.92
C GLY A 42 -8.89 -14.08 8.58
N ALA A 43 -10.21 -14.21 8.61
CA ALA A 43 -11.05 -14.13 7.42
C ALA A 43 -11.17 -12.69 6.92
N VAL A 44 -10.69 -12.43 5.71
CA VAL A 44 -10.69 -11.08 5.13
C VAL A 44 -11.96 -10.80 4.34
N ALA A 45 -12.64 -9.70 4.69
CA ALA A 45 -13.74 -9.12 3.93
C ALA A 45 -13.35 -7.75 3.35
N VAL A 46 -13.77 -7.49 2.11
CA VAL A 46 -13.61 -6.19 1.44
C VAL A 46 -14.95 -5.47 1.42
N ARG A 47 -15.03 -4.32 2.09
CA ARG A 47 -16.19 -3.43 2.04
C ARG A 47 -15.88 -2.23 1.15
N VAL A 48 -16.57 -2.10 0.02
CA VAL A 48 -16.41 -0.95 -0.87
C VAL A 48 -17.17 0.24 -0.29
N THR A 49 -16.47 1.35 -0.05
CA THR A 49 -17.07 2.58 0.49
C THR A 49 -17.36 3.59 -0.61
N ARG A 50 -16.58 3.59 -1.69
CA ARG A 50 -16.79 4.46 -2.85
C ARG A 50 -16.12 3.88 -4.09
N GLU A 51 -16.78 4.02 -5.23
CA GLU A 51 -16.19 3.72 -6.53
C GLU A 51 -16.76 4.65 -7.59
N GLY A 52 -15.91 5.29 -8.40
CA GLY A 52 -16.37 6.20 -9.44
C GLY A 52 -15.31 7.19 -9.94
N VAL A 53 -15.74 8.07 -10.84
CA VAL A 53 -14.88 9.14 -11.39
C VAL A 53 -14.69 10.25 -10.37
N ALA A 54 -13.46 10.74 -10.22
CA ALA A 54 -13.12 11.85 -9.35
C ALA A 54 -11.92 12.65 -9.91
N LEU A 55 -11.49 13.65 -9.15
CA LEU A 55 -10.18 14.28 -9.32
C LEU A 55 -9.17 13.65 -8.34
N PRO A 56 -7.88 13.55 -8.72
CA PRO A 56 -6.83 13.07 -7.82
C PRO A 56 -6.70 14.00 -6.62
N TRP A 57 -6.29 13.47 -5.46
CA TRP A 57 -5.88 14.31 -4.35
C TRP A 57 -4.57 15.06 -4.67
N ALA A 58 -4.31 16.12 -3.91
CA ALA A 58 -3.22 17.05 -4.18
C ALA A 58 -1.83 16.38 -4.23
N ASP A 59 -1.62 15.28 -3.52
CA ASP A 59 -0.35 14.56 -3.50
C ASP A 59 -0.31 13.33 -4.44
N GLU A 60 -1.31 13.17 -5.29
CA GLU A 60 -1.44 11.98 -6.16
C GLU A 60 -1.06 12.27 -7.60
N HIS A 61 -1.40 13.47 -8.09
CA HIS A 61 -1.17 13.82 -9.49
C HIS A 61 0.33 13.74 -9.85
N ALA A 62 1.22 14.24 -9.00
CA ALA A 62 2.66 14.20 -9.23
C ALA A 62 3.19 12.75 -9.24
N ALA A 63 2.75 11.93 -8.28
CA ALA A 63 3.15 10.52 -8.19
C ALA A 63 2.68 9.69 -9.41
N LEU A 64 1.55 10.07 -10.02
CA LEU A 64 0.98 9.46 -11.21
C LEU A 64 1.44 10.11 -12.53
N GLY A 65 2.28 11.15 -12.49
CA GLY A 65 2.70 11.88 -13.69
C GLY A 65 1.55 12.59 -14.41
N LEU A 66 0.53 13.05 -13.66
CA LEU A 66 -0.68 13.69 -14.16
C LEU A 66 -0.67 15.20 -13.92
N ALA A 67 -1.39 15.93 -14.77
CA ALA A 67 -1.79 17.29 -14.45
C ALA A 67 -2.86 17.29 -13.32
N PRO A 68 -2.90 18.32 -12.45
CA PRO A 68 -3.71 18.31 -11.21
C PRO A 68 -5.22 18.08 -11.36
N ARG A 69 -5.79 18.30 -12.55
CA ARG A 69 -7.24 18.24 -12.80
C ARG A 69 -7.65 17.17 -13.80
N VAL A 70 -6.76 16.21 -14.08
CA VAL A 70 -7.08 15.08 -14.96
C VAL A 70 -8.02 14.13 -14.24
N PRO A 71 -9.19 13.78 -14.81
CA PRO A 71 -10.10 12.82 -14.21
C PRO A 71 -9.44 11.46 -13.98
N VAL A 72 -9.74 10.87 -12.83
CA VAL A 72 -9.27 9.56 -12.40
C VAL A 72 -10.45 8.66 -12.03
N TRP A 73 -10.24 7.36 -12.11
CA TRP A 73 -11.10 6.40 -11.45
C TRP A 73 -10.59 6.15 -10.03
N VAL A 74 -11.48 6.27 -9.05
CA VAL A 74 -11.21 6.05 -7.64
C VAL A 74 -11.96 4.81 -7.18
N ARG A 75 -11.28 4.01 -6.34
CA ARG A 75 -11.89 2.94 -5.54
C ARG A 75 -11.39 3.05 -4.11
N GLU A 76 -12.33 3.22 -3.19
CA GLU A 76 -12.09 3.26 -1.75
C GLU A 76 -12.72 2.03 -1.10
N VAL A 77 -11.96 1.38 -0.23
CA VAL A 77 -12.38 0.17 0.46
C VAL A 77 -11.92 0.17 1.91
N VAL A 78 -12.63 -0.60 2.74
CA VAL A 78 -12.17 -1.03 4.06
C VAL A 78 -11.92 -2.53 4.01
N LEU A 79 -10.73 -2.96 4.44
CA LEU A 79 -10.39 -4.35 4.64
C LEU A 79 -10.63 -4.69 6.12
N ALA A 80 -11.54 -5.62 6.36
CA ALA A 80 -11.83 -6.14 7.69
C ALA A 80 -11.30 -7.57 7.82
N VAL A 81 -10.78 -7.89 9.00
CA VAL A 81 -10.39 -9.25 9.41
C VAL A 81 -11.36 -9.68 10.49
N ASP A 82 -12.08 -10.79 10.27
CA ASP A 82 -13.10 -11.31 11.19
C ASP A 82 -14.13 -10.24 11.61
N GLY A 83 -14.53 -9.41 10.63
CA GLY A 83 -15.47 -8.29 10.84
C GLY A 83 -14.85 -7.01 11.37
N VAL A 84 -13.60 -7.03 11.85
CA VAL A 84 -12.93 -5.86 12.45
C VAL A 84 -12.11 -5.09 11.39
N PRO A 85 -12.32 -3.77 11.22
CA PRO A 85 -11.65 -2.98 10.19
C PRO A 85 -10.17 -2.77 10.52
N PHE A 86 -9.28 -3.30 9.68
CA PHE A 86 -7.82 -3.21 9.87
C PHE A 86 -7.17 -2.18 8.95
N VAL A 87 -7.73 -1.95 7.76
CA VAL A 87 -7.14 -1.06 6.76
C VAL A 87 -8.23 -0.30 6.01
N ALA A 88 -8.04 1.01 5.84
CA ALA A 88 -8.77 1.80 4.85
C ALA A 88 -7.85 2.08 3.66
N ALA A 89 -8.28 1.78 2.44
CA ALA A 89 -7.46 1.89 1.24
C ALA A 89 -8.14 2.74 0.17
N HIS A 90 -7.32 3.52 -0.53
CA HIS A 90 -7.70 4.38 -1.63
C HIS A 90 -6.82 4.04 -2.84
N SER A 91 -7.46 3.72 -3.96
CA SER A 91 -6.78 3.34 -5.20
C SER A 91 -7.22 4.25 -6.34
N VAL A 92 -6.26 4.67 -7.16
CA VAL A 92 -6.45 5.66 -8.22
C VAL A 92 -5.77 5.23 -9.50
N ALA A 93 -6.48 5.36 -10.63
CA ALA A 93 -5.90 5.22 -11.96
C ALA A 93 -6.40 6.36 -12.87
N PRO A 94 -5.60 6.85 -13.84
CA PRO A 94 -6.07 7.77 -14.87
C PRO A 94 -7.33 7.23 -15.54
N LEU A 95 -8.33 8.06 -15.82
CA LEU A 95 -9.63 7.59 -16.31
C LEU A 95 -9.50 6.74 -17.57
N ALA A 96 -8.68 7.17 -18.54
CA ALA A 96 -8.39 6.40 -19.75
C ALA A 96 -7.76 5.04 -19.45
N ALA A 97 -6.79 4.99 -18.52
CA ALA A 97 -6.16 3.75 -18.10
C ALA A 97 -7.15 2.80 -17.41
N SER A 98 -8.09 3.34 -16.62
CA SER A 98 -9.16 2.57 -15.98
C SER A 98 -10.17 1.98 -16.96
N ALA A 99 -10.26 2.49 -18.18
CA ALA A 99 -11.07 1.93 -19.26
C ALA A 99 -10.28 0.96 -20.16
N GLY A 100 -8.93 1.04 -20.13
CA GLY A 100 -8.02 0.20 -20.91
C GLY A 100 -7.25 -0.79 -20.03
N VAL A 101 -5.95 -0.55 -19.83
CA VAL A 101 -5.01 -1.46 -19.13
C VAL A 101 -5.53 -1.89 -17.75
N TRP A 102 -6.18 -0.99 -17.02
CA TRP A 102 -6.73 -1.24 -15.68
C TRP A 102 -8.25 -1.47 -15.67
N GLN A 103 -8.87 -1.87 -16.79
CA GLN A 103 -10.32 -2.12 -16.87
C GLN A 103 -10.86 -3.11 -15.84
N ALA A 104 -10.05 -4.09 -15.44
CA ALA A 104 -10.42 -5.08 -14.44
C ALA A 104 -10.68 -4.45 -13.06
N MET A 105 -10.03 -3.32 -12.74
CA MET A 105 -10.25 -2.57 -11.50
C MET A 105 -11.72 -2.16 -11.32
N ARG A 106 -12.41 -1.80 -12.42
CA ARG A 106 -13.82 -1.41 -12.43
C ARG A 106 -14.79 -2.58 -12.26
N ARG A 107 -14.29 -3.82 -12.30
CA ARG A 107 -15.07 -5.06 -12.23
C ARG A 107 -14.72 -5.90 -11.00
N LEU A 108 -14.00 -5.29 -10.03
CA LEU A 108 -13.57 -6.00 -8.83
C LEU A 108 -14.75 -6.36 -7.92
N ARG A 109 -15.79 -5.53 -7.85
CA ARG A 109 -16.90 -5.71 -6.87
C ARG A 109 -16.33 -5.81 -5.46
N THR A 110 -16.44 -6.95 -4.79
CA THR A 110 -15.86 -7.21 -3.46
C THR A 110 -14.52 -7.95 -3.52
N ARG A 111 -13.97 -8.18 -4.72
CA ARG A 111 -12.63 -8.77 -4.86
C ARG A 111 -11.53 -7.77 -4.47
N PRO A 112 -10.48 -8.22 -3.78
CA PRO A 112 -9.30 -7.42 -3.52
C PRO A 112 -8.59 -6.98 -4.80
N LEU A 113 -8.15 -5.73 -4.82
CA LEU A 113 -7.32 -5.20 -5.92
C LEU A 113 -6.00 -5.96 -6.07
N ALA A 114 -5.47 -6.54 -4.99
CA ALA A 114 -4.23 -7.32 -5.01
C ALA A 114 -4.28 -8.50 -5.99
N GLU A 115 -5.45 -9.09 -6.23
CA GLU A 115 -5.60 -10.16 -7.22
C GLU A 115 -5.22 -9.66 -8.63
N LEU A 116 -5.56 -8.42 -8.97
CA LEU A 116 -5.18 -7.80 -10.24
C LEU A 116 -3.68 -7.44 -10.29
N LEU A 117 -3.08 -7.06 -9.17
CA LEU A 117 -1.73 -6.48 -9.13
C LEU A 117 -0.62 -7.52 -9.02
N TYR A 118 -0.90 -8.68 -8.43
CA TYR A 118 0.12 -9.71 -8.13
C TYR A 118 -0.03 -10.98 -8.95
N SER A 119 -1.11 -11.14 -9.74
CA SER A 119 -1.27 -12.30 -10.63
C SER A 119 -0.62 -12.12 -12.00
N ASP A 120 -0.14 -10.91 -12.31
CA ASP A 120 0.35 -10.54 -13.64
C ASP A 120 1.80 -10.05 -13.55
N SER A 121 2.71 -10.81 -14.16
CA SER A 121 4.15 -10.52 -14.14
C SER A 121 4.55 -9.30 -14.98
N SER A 122 3.64 -8.77 -15.81
CA SER A 122 3.86 -7.51 -16.54
C SER A 122 3.68 -6.27 -15.66
N VAL A 123 3.17 -6.44 -14.43
CA VAL A 123 2.98 -5.35 -13.49
C VAL A 123 4.28 -5.08 -12.72
N ALA A 124 4.84 -3.89 -12.91
CA ALA A 124 5.93 -3.37 -12.10
C ALA A 124 5.39 -2.56 -10.92
N ARG A 125 6.20 -2.42 -9.86
CA ARG A 125 5.83 -1.69 -8.65
C ARG A 125 6.97 -0.79 -8.17
N SER A 126 6.65 0.43 -7.74
CA SER A 126 7.60 1.34 -7.10
C SER A 126 7.83 0.97 -5.64
N SER A 127 8.91 1.49 -5.07
CA SER A 127 9.20 1.34 -3.64
C SER A 127 7.97 1.71 -2.81
N LEU A 128 7.75 0.91 -1.75
CA LEU A 128 6.83 1.31 -0.70
C LEU A 128 7.36 2.56 -0.02
N VAL A 129 6.45 3.52 0.17
CA VAL A 129 6.71 4.74 0.93
C VAL A 129 5.65 4.88 2.00
N SER A 130 5.97 5.56 3.09
CA SER A 130 5.09 5.72 4.23
C SER A 130 4.97 7.16 4.69
N ARG A 131 3.85 7.47 5.32
CA ARG A 131 3.53 8.80 5.83
C ARG A 131 2.67 8.68 7.09
N ARG A 132 2.86 9.64 8.00
CA ARG A 132 1.92 9.91 9.10
C ARG A 132 0.85 10.89 8.63
N LEU A 133 -0.40 10.47 8.71
CA LEU A 133 -1.57 11.24 8.29
C LEU A 133 -2.23 11.91 9.49
N THR A 134 -2.77 13.10 9.27
CA THR A 134 -3.63 13.82 10.23
C THR A 134 -4.97 14.12 9.56
N ALA A 135 -5.92 14.70 10.30
CA ALA A 135 -7.24 15.07 9.81
C ALA A 135 -7.25 15.96 8.55
N ARG A 136 -6.12 16.62 8.21
CA ARG A 136 -5.97 17.42 7.00
C ARG A 136 -5.89 16.56 5.71
N HIS A 137 -5.53 15.28 5.83
CA HIS A 137 -5.38 14.41 4.67
C HIS A 137 -6.71 13.68 4.36
N PRO A 138 -7.19 13.63 3.10
CA PRO A 138 -8.43 12.94 2.75
C PRO A 138 -8.49 11.46 3.18
N LEU A 139 -7.37 10.72 3.02
CA LEU A 139 -7.27 9.34 3.49
C LEU A 139 -7.48 9.17 5.01
N TYR A 140 -7.11 10.16 5.83
CA TYR A 140 -7.43 10.11 7.26
C TYR A 140 -8.94 10.13 7.47
N ARG A 141 -9.67 10.97 6.73
CA ARG A 141 -11.14 11.07 6.85
C ARG A 141 -11.82 9.78 6.42
N LEU A 142 -11.36 9.17 5.32
CA LEU A 142 -11.78 7.82 4.91
C LEU A 142 -11.58 6.81 6.05
N ALA A 143 -10.37 6.79 6.62
CA ALA A 143 -9.99 5.87 7.69
C ALA A 143 -10.81 6.11 8.97
N ALA A 144 -11.01 7.37 9.36
CA ALA A 144 -11.78 7.75 10.54
C ALA A 144 -13.23 7.26 10.46
N CYS A 145 -13.87 7.28 9.28
CA CYS A 145 -15.22 6.73 9.09
C CYS A 145 -15.31 5.21 9.33
N ALA A 146 -14.17 4.49 9.31
CA ALA A 146 -14.12 3.05 9.55
C ALA A 146 -13.76 2.70 11.00
N ILE A 147 -13.41 3.68 11.84
CA ILE A 147 -13.04 3.46 13.24
C ILE A 147 -14.29 3.69 14.10
N GLU A 148 -14.66 2.69 14.90
CA GLU A 148 -15.85 2.75 15.76
C GLU A 148 -15.64 3.66 16.99
N SER A 149 -14.41 3.72 17.50
CA SER A 149 -14.02 4.59 18.61
C SER A 149 -13.56 5.97 18.13
N LEU A 150 -13.24 6.86 19.07
CA LEU A 150 -12.57 8.12 18.75
C LEU A 150 -11.28 7.84 17.94
N PRO A 151 -11.15 8.36 16.71
CA PRO A 151 -9.96 8.13 15.90
C PRO A 151 -8.75 8.85 16.52
N PRO A 152 -7.55 8.24 16.51
CA PRO A 152 -6.35 8.88 17.02
C PRO A 152 -5.99 10.09 16.17
N HIS A 153 -5.36 11.11 16.77
CA HIS A 153 -4.95 12.34 16.06
C HIS A 153 -4.08 12.12 14.82
N ALA A 154 -3.43 10.96 14.73
CA ALA A 154 -2.67 10.57 13.57
C ALA A 154 -2.80 9.07 13.29
N LEU A 155 -2.77 8.75 12.00
CA LEU A 155 -2.70 7.38 11.49
C LEU A 155 -1.43 7.23 10.65
N VAL A 156 -1.03 5.99 10.39
CA VAL A 156 0.07 5.70 9.47
C VAL A 156 -0.47 5.06 8.21
N ALA A 157 0.11 5.42 7.08
CA ALA A 157 -0.25 4.88 5.79
C ALA A 157 1.00 4.57 4.98
N ARG A 158 0.83 3.65 4.04
CA ARG A 158 1.80 3.37 2.98
C ARG A 158 1.20 3.59 1.60
N ARG A 159 2.06 3.85 0.64
CA ARG A 159 1.70 4.12 -0.76
C ARG A 159 2.67 3.42 -1.68
N SER A 160 2.18 3.02 -2.84
CA SER A 160 3.01 2.57 -3.96
C SER A 160 2.26 2.78 -5.27
N VAL A 161 3.03 2.96 -6.35
CA VAL A 161 2.51 3.03 -7.72
C VAL A 161 2.84 1.74 -8.43
N PHE A 162 1.84 1.18 -9.10
CA PHE A 162 1.94 0.05 -9.99
C PHE A 162 1.91 0.56 -11.42
N GLU A 163 2.69 -0.05 -12.29
CA GLU A 163 2.76 0.29 -13.70
C GLU A 163 2.57 -0.97 -14.53
N ARG A 164 1.66 -0.91 -15.51
CA ARG A 164 1.47 -1.96 -16.49
C ARG A 164 1.35 -1.32 -17.87
N HIS A 165 2.14 -1.79 -18.85
CA HIS A 165 2.17 -1.23 -20.22
C HIS A 165 2.21 0.30 -20.26
N GLY A 166 2.97 0.91 -19.33
CA GLY A 166 3.09 2.36 -19.23
C GLY A 166 1.96 3.09 -18.49
N ALA A 167 0.91 2.40 -18.07
CA ALA A 167 -0.23 2.98 -17.38
C ALA A 167 -0.10 2.87 -15.86
N PRO A 168 -0.16 3.98 -15.10
CA PRO A 168 -0.03 3.95 -13.65
C PRO A 168 -1.35 3.62 -12.95
N LEU A 169 -1.24 2.95 -11.81
CA LEU A 169 -2.29 2.78 -10.81
C LEU A 169 -1.64 2.91 -9.44
N MET A 170 -2.14 3.83 -8.61
CA MET A 170 -1.63 4.03 -7.27
C MET A 170 -2.54 3.38 -6.24
N VAL A 171 -1.93 2.81 -5.20
CA VAL A 171 -2.62 2.29 -4.03
C VAL A 171 -2.05 2.97 -2.79
N THR A 172 -2.92 3.56 -1.97
CA THR A 172 -2.58 4.10 -0.67
C THR A 172 -3.40 3.38 0.41
N GLU A 173 -2.73 2.82 1.40
CA GLU A 173 -3.30 1.95 2.43
C GLU A 173 -3.02 2.57 3.81
N CYS A 174 -4.07 2.85 4.59
CA CYS A 174 -3.97 3.38 5.93
C CYS A 174 -4.30 2.31 6.96
N MET A 175 -3.36 2.03 7.85
CA MET A 175 -3.49 1.02 8.89
C MET A 175 -4.25 1.59 10.07
N LEU A 176 -5.30 0.87 10.48
CA LEU A 176 -6.22 1.28 11.54
C LEU A 176 -5.77 0.76 12.92
N PRO A 177 -6.25 1.38 14.03
CA PRO A 177 -5.84 1.00 15.39
C PRO A 177 -6.05 -0.48 15.73
N ALA A 178 -7.13 -1.09 15.22
CA ALA A 178 -7.46 -2.48 15.50
C ALA A 178 -6.38 -3.46 15.02
N LEU A 179 -5.70 -3.18 13.90
CA LEU A 179 -4.57 -3.97 13.43
C LEU A 179 -3.44 -3.98 14.47
N TRP A 180 -3.09 -2.81 15.02
CA TRP A 180 -2.02 -2.69 15.99
C TRP A 180 -2.35 -3.38 17.31
N ALA A 181 -3.60 -3.25 17.77
CA ALA A 181 -4.08 -3.95 18.95
C ALA A 181 -4.00 -5.47 18.76
N HIS A 182 -4.46 -5.98 17.62
CA HIS A 182 -4.40 -7.41 17.28
C HIS A 182 -2.95 -7.95 17.23
N LEU A 183 -2.02 -7.22 16.61
CA LEU A 183 -0.62 -7.63 16.56
C LEU A 183 0.03 -7.64 17.95
N ALA A 184 -0.32 -6.69 18.81
CA ALA A 184 0.17 -6.64 20.19
C ALA A 184 -0.32 -7.85 21.01
N THR A 185 -1.59 -8.25 20.85
CA THR A 185 -2.13 -9.42 21.54
C THR A 185 -1.47 -10.73 21.09
N VAL A 186 -1.25 -10.90 19.78
CA VAL A 186 -0.58 -12.10 19.23
C VAL A 186 0.88 -12.17 19.68
N SER A 187 1.56 -11.03 19.75
CA SER A 187 2.96 -10.97 20.20
C SER A 187 3.10 -11.23 21.70
N GLY A 188 2.11 -10.83 22.51
CA GLY A 188 2.07 -11.09 23.95
C GLY A 188 1.67 -12.52 24.32
N ALA A 189 0.78 -13.15 23.54
CA ALA A 189 0.35 -14.55 23.75
C ALA A 189 1.47 -15.57 23.45
N GLY A 190 2.51 -15.18 22.70
CA GLY A 190 3.67 -16.02 22.40
C GLY A 190 4.74 -16.10 23.52
N ILE A 191 4.51 -15.47 24.68
CA ILE A 191 5.49 -15.45 25.81
C ILE A 191 5.11 -16.49 26.90
N SER A 192 3.95 -17.14 26.81
CA SER A 192 3.52 -18.19 27.75
C SER A 192 3.52 -19.62 27.18
N GLY A 193 4.24 -19.86 26.07
CA GLY A 193 4.36 -21.17 25.43
C GLY A 193 5.82 -21.54 25.15
N ASP A 194 6.28 -22.56 25.86
CA ASP A 194 7.50 -23.35 25.69
C ASP A 194 8.20 -23.22 24.31
N TRP A 195 9.40 -22.63 24.29
CA TRP A 195 10.32 -22.67 23.14
C TRP A 195 11.00 -24.05 23.09
N SER A 196 10.23 -25.07 22.72
CA SER A 196 10.73 -26.43 22.48
C SER A 196 10.23 -26.95 21.14
N ALA A 197 11.05 -26.72 20.12
CA ALA A 197 11.22 -27.48 18.88
C ALA A 197 9.97 -27.94 18.09
N HIS A 198 9.76 -27.34 16.91
CA HIS A 198 9.15 -28.04 15.78
C HIS A 198 10.14 -28.24 14.62
N PRO A 199 10.03 -29.38 13.89
CA PRO A 199 11.11 -29.93 13.09
C PRO A 199 11.20 -29.25 11.74
N ARG A 200 12.43 -29.14 11.22
CA ARG A 200 12.72 -28.71 9.85
C ARG A 200 12.10 -29.70 8.85
N VAL A 201 10.98 -29.33 8.24
CA VAL A 201 10.54 -29.95 6.99
C VAL A 201 11.47 -29.43 5.88
N ARG A 202 12.31 -30.32 5.35
CA ARG A 202 13.02 -30.10 4.10
C ARG A 202 12.00 -30.18 2.97
N GLU A 203 11.85 -29.11 2.20
CA GLU A 203 11.14 -29.16 0.93
C GLU A 203 12.07 -28.66 -0.18
N HIS A 204 12.37 -29.56 -1.11
CA HIS A 204 13.08 -29.28 -2.35
C HIS A 204 12.16 -28.47 -3.27
N GLY A 205 12.43 -27.17 -3.40
CA GLY A 205 11.80 -26.30 -4.40
C GLY A 205 12.78 -25.20 -4.78
N ARG A 206 13.11 -25.11 -6.07
CA ARG A 206 14.10 -24.19 -6.64
C ARG A 206 13.82 -22.72 -6.24
N PRO A 207 14.84 -21.88 -5.97
CA PRO A 207 14.63 -20.48 -5.65
C PRO A 207 14.15 -19.71 -6.89
N LEU A 208 12.96 -19.11 -6.82
CA LEU A 208 12.62 -17.97 -7.67
C LEU A 208 13.28 -16.74 -7.07
N GLU A 209 14.57 -16.58 -7.34
CA GLU A 209 15.17 -15.25 -7.30
C GLU A 209 14.53 -14.43 -8.41
N HIS A 210 13.95 -13.27 -8.08
CA HIS A 210 13.85 -12.05 -8.92
C HIS A 210 12.78 -11.10 -8.37
N THR A 211 13.05 -10.43 -7.24
CA THR A 211 12.60 -9.04 -6.99
C THR A 211 13.50 -8.42 -5.93
N ALA A 212 14.78 -8.25 -6.25
CA ALA A 212 15.63 -7.33 -5.50
C ALA A 212 15.46 -5.93 -6.11
N SER A 213 14.75 -5.06 -5.40
CA SER A 213 14.70 -3.63 -5.70
C SER A 213 16.09 -3.03 -5.54
N ARG A 214 16.83 -2.86 -6.64
CA ARG A 214 18.04 -2.03 -6.68
C ARG A 214 17.63 -0.58 -6.92
N ALA A 215 17.56 0.21 -5.85
CA ALA A 215 17.59 1.67 -5.95
C ALA A 215 19.05 2.10 -6.19
N HIS A 216 19.34 2.76 -7.32
CA HIS A 216 20.62 3.45 -7.53
C HIS A 216 20.54 4.88 -6.98
N PRO A 217 21.60 5.39 -6.31
CA PRO A 217 21.68 6.80 -5.94
C PRO A 217 21.88 7.66 -7.19
N ALA A 218 21.18 8.79 -7.26
CA ALA A 218 21.33 9.79 -8.31
C ALA A 218 22.69 10.50 -8.17
N THR A 219 23.54 10.39 -9.18
CA THR A 219 24.77 11.17 -9.32
C THR A 219 24.41 12.63 -9.58
N ARG A 220 24.86 13.54 -8.71
CA ARG A 220 24.82 14.99 -8.95
C ARG A 220 25.76 15.32 -10.10
N ALA A 221 25.24 15.91 -11.17
CA ALA A 221 26.07 16.54 -12.20
C ALA A 221 26.54 17.90 -11.67
N SER A 222 27.86 18.06 -11.57
CA SER A 222 28.55 19.32 -11.35
C SER A 222 28.57 20.10 -12.66
N ASP A 223 28.19 21.39 -12.58
CA ASP A 223 28.40 22.40 -13.62
C ASP A 223 29.89 22.49 -13.97
N GLU A 224 30.22 22.35 -15.26
CA GLU A 224 31.52 22.70 -15.81
C GLU A 224 31.35 23.92 -16.71
N GLN A 225 31.70 25.07 -16.15
CA GLN A 225 31.65 26.38 -16.80
C GLN A 225 32.79 26.46 -17.83
N ARG A 226 32.42 26.60 -19.10
CA ARG A 226 33.32 27.01 -20.20
C ARG A 226 34.07 28.29 -19.82
N ARG A 227 35.41 28.24 -19.85
CA ARG A 227 36.30 29.19 -20.52
C ARG A 227 37.63 28.52 -20.84
#